data_AF-A0A1B4LB21-F1
#
_entry.id   AF-A0A1B4LB21-F1
#
_cell.length_a   1.000
_cell.length_b   1.000
_cell.length_c   1.000
_cell.angle_alpha   90.00
_cell.angle_beta   90.00
_cell.angle_gamma   90.00
#
_symmetry.space_group_name_H-M   'P 1'
#
loop_
_entity.id
_entity.type
_entity.pdbx_description
1 polymer ?
#
loop_
_entity_poly.entity_id
_entity_poly.type
_entity_poly.pdbx_seq_one_letter_code
_entity_poly.pdbx_strand_id
1 'polypeptide(L)'
;MTIASDIQKLVPGALIELFEVDCTAIGGDMLRFHGHLQSTSIWWQGNEYKPWPIQASGFEHTSSAQQPSPTLSVGNVGGTISALCVFLGDMVGAKVRRRRTLTKYLDSVNFPSGNPTADPTQEMAPELWYIEQKTGETNAQVDFMLSSALDFGGQQVPARQIASGCQWRYRDANCGYTGTAYFDAKDQPVSDPALDRCSKKMSGCQCRFGVNNPLPFGGFLSDTLS
;
A
#
# COMPACT_ATOMS: atom_id res chain seq x y z
N MET A 1 14.86 24.01 -14.36
CA MET A 1 13.60 23.98 -15.13
C MET A 1 12.85 22.75 -14.69
N THR A 2 11.55 22.85 -14.42
CA THR A 2 10.77 21.71 -13.93
C THR A 2 10.11 20.99 -15.09
N ILE A 3 9.93 19.68 -14.97
CA ILE A 3 9.20 18.86 -15.94
C ILE A 3 7.82 19.45 -16.28
N ALA A 4 7.14 20.05 -15.30
CA ALA A 4 5.85 20.72 -15.49
C ALA A 4 5.92 21.89 -16.49
N SER A 5 6.98 22.70 -16.45
CA SER A 5 7.19 23.80 -17.41
C SER A 5 7.55 23.30 -18.81
N ASP A 6 8.21 22.14 -18.90
CA ASP A 6 8.67 21.58 -20.16
C ASP A 6 7.57 20.83 -20.91
N ILE A 7 6.62 20.22 -20.19
CA ILE A 7 5.42 19.60 -20.79
C ILE A 7 4.52 20.64 -21.48
N GLN A 8 4.53 21.89 -21.00
CA GLN A 8 3.71 22.98 -21.56
C GLN A 8 4.34 23.63 -22.81
N LYS A 9 5.56 23.24 -23.21
CA LYS A 9 6.21 23.76 -24.41
C LYS A 9 5.59 23.15 -25.67
N LEU A 10 5.69 23.87 -26.79
CA LEU A 10 5.26 23.37 -28.11
C LEU A 10 5.95 22.06 -28.52
N VAL A 11 7.18 21.83 -28.04
CA VAL A 11 7.92 20.59 -28.25
C VAL A 11 8.48 20.10 -26.90
N PRO A 12 7.69 19.35 -26.13
CA PRO A 12 8.12 18.83 -24.82
C PRO A 12 9.28 17.83 -24.91
N GLY A 13 9.34 17.10 -26.03
CA GLY A 13 10.14 15.90 -26.21
C GLY A 13 9.29 14.63 -26.15
N ALA A 14 9.93 13.47 -26.29
CA ALA A 14 9.25 12.18 -26.19
C ALA A 14 9.05 11.77 -24.72
N LEU A 15 7.81 11.49 -24.36
CA LEU A 15 7.44 10.94 -23.07
C LEU A 15 7.79 9.45 -23.02
N ILE A 16 8.39 9.02 -21.93
CA ILE A 16 8.74 7.64 -21.64
C ILE A 16 7.96 7.17 -20.42
N GLU A 17 7.45 5.95 -20.51
CA GLU A 17 6.72 5.28 -19.45
C GLU A 17 7.50 4.06 -18.98
N LEU A 18 7.78 4.03 -17.68
CA LEU A 18 8.53 2.99 -17.00
C LEU A 18 7.64 2.36 -15.93
N PHE A 19 7.73 1.04 -15.79
CA PHE A 19 6.94 0.27 -14.84
C PHE A 19 7.86 -0.45 -13.86
N GLU A 20 7.48 -0.38 -12.60
CA GLU A 20 8.10 -1.06 -11.48
C GLU A 20 7.05 -1.96 -10.82
N VAL A 21 7.31 -3.25 -10.72
CA VAL A 21 6.44 -4.19 -10.01
C VAL A 21 7.22 -4.73 -8.82
N ASP A 22 6.84 -4.28 -7.63
CA ASP A 22 7.43 -4.69 -6.37
C ASP A 22 6.65 -5.86 -5.79
N CYS A 23 7.21 -7.07 -5.94
CA CYS A 23 6.67 -8.31 -5.38
C CYS A 23 7.32 -8.68 -4.04
N THR A 24 8.16 -7.83 -3.44
CA THR A 24 8.91 -8.18 -2.21
C THR A 24 7.99 -8.48 -1.02
N ALA A 25 6.85 -7.79 -0.94
CA ALA A 25 5.84 -8.02 0.10
C ALA A 25 5.16 -9.40 0.00
N ILE A 26 5.18 -10.01 -1.19
CA ILE A 26 4.55 -11.30 -1.48
C ILE A 26 5.58 -12.42 -1.72
N GLY A 27 6.84 -12.19 -1.37
CA GLY A 27 7.92 -13.19 -1.48
C GLY A 27 8.58 -13.30 -2.86
N GLY A 28 8.40 -12.31 -3.72
CA GLY A 28 9.07 -12.20 -5.02
C GLY A 28 10.12 -11.08 -5.08
N ASP A 29 10.62 -10.83 -6.29
CA ASP A 29 11.63 -9.80 -6.56
C ASP A 29 11.03 -8.47 -7.05
N MET A 30 11.85 -7.43 -7.07
CA MET A 30 11.55 -6.16 -7.73
C MET A 30 11.77 -6.28 -9.23
N LEU A 31 10.72 -6.13 -10.02
CA LEU A 31 10.75 -6.20 -11.47
C LEU A 31 10.64 -4.82 -12.11
N ARG A 32 11.39 -4.56 -13.20
CA ARG A 32 11.46 -3.25 -13.87
C ARG A 32 11.38 -3.38 -15.38
N PHE A 33 10.39 -2.73 -15.99
CA PHE A 33 10.08 -2.91 -17.41
C PHE A 33 9.70 -1.60 -18.11
N HIS A 34 9.79 -1.59 -19.44
CA HIS A 34 9.24 -0.54 -20.30
C HIS A 34 8.62 -1.11 -21.59
N GLY A 35 7.63 -0.41 -22.15
CA GLY A 35 6.90 -0.83 -23.35
C GLY A 35 7.58 -0.47 -24.69
N HIS A 36 8.72 0.21 -24.66
CA HIS A 36 9.47 0.58 -25.88
C HIS A 36 10.23 -0.63 -26.48
N LEU A 37 9.51 -1.52 -27.17
CA LEU A 37 10.03 -2.79 -27.71
C LEU A 37 11.14 -2.64 -28.76
N GLN A 38 11.21 -1.48 -29.42
CA GLN A 38 12.25 -1.18 -30.40
C GLN A 38 13.52 -0.59 -29.77
N SER A 39 13.50 -0.34 -28.46
CA SER A 39 14.62 0.24 -27.71
C SER A 39 15.34 -0.83 -26.90
N THR A 40 16.61 -0.58 -26.61
CA THR A 40 17.38 -1.36 -25.61
C THR A 40 16.88 -1.05 -24.21
N SER A 41 17.45 -1.72 -23.20
CA SER A 41 17.19 -1.38 -21.79
C SER A 41 17.38 0.12 -21.54
N ILE A 42 16.46 0.70 -20.76
CA ILE A 42 16.48 2.10 -20.35
C ILE A 42 16.99 2.19 -18.92
N TRP A 43 17.93 3.09 -18.67
CA TRP A 43 18.47 3.39 -17.34
C TRP A 43 17.81 4.64 -16.77
N TRP A 44 17.23 4.52 -15.57
CA TRP A 44 16.61 5.65 -14.87
C TRP A 44 16.89 5.55 -13.38
N GLN A 45 17.35 6.66 -12.79
CA GLN A 45 17.72 6.74 -11.37
C GLN A 45 18.71 5.63 -10.96
N GLY A 46 19.63 5.27 -11.86
CA GLY A 46 20.61 4.20 -11.64
C GLY A 46 20.06 2.77 -11.73
N ASN A 47 18.80 2.57 -12.10
CA ASN A 47 18.19 1.25 -12.28
C ASN A 47 17.98 0.93 -13.77
N GLU A 48 18.23 -0.33 -14.15
CA GLU A 48 17.92 -0.85 -15.48
C GLU A 48 16.44 -1.25 -15.57
N TYR A 49 15.78 -0.78 -16.63
CA TYR A 49 14.44 -1.18 -17.05
C TYR A 49 14.57 -1.95 -18.35
N LYS A 50 14.01 -3.16 -18.42
CA LYS A 50 14.13 -4.03 -19.59
C LYS A 50 12.94 -3.86 -20.55
N PRO A 51 13.14 -4.03 -21.86
CA PRO A 51 12.04 -4.01 -22.81
C PRO A 51 11.15 -5.23 -22.57
N TRP A 52 9.87 -4.99 -22.35
CA TRP A 52 8.87 -6.05 -22.22
C TRP A 52 7.56 -5.61 -22.87
N PRO A 53 6.80 -6.51 -23.51
CA PRO A 53 5.48 -6.16 -24.05
C PRO A 53 4.56 -5.86 -22.88
N ILE A 54 4.36 -4.57 -22.58
CA ILE A 54 3.51 -4.11 -21.51
C ILE A 54 2.63 -2.98 -22.03
N GLN A 55 1.34 -3.07 -21.75
CA GLN A 55 0.36 -2.08 -22.11
C GLN A 55 -0.50 -1.79 -20.89
N ALA A 56 -0.70 -0.52 -20.60
CA ALA A 56 -1.42 -0.07 -19.43
C ALA A 56 -2.49 0.94 -19.87
N SER A 57 -3.74 0.76 -19.46
CA SER A 57 -4.87 1.63 -19.82
C SER A 57 -5.80 1.86 -18.63
N GLY A 58 -6.65 2.89 -18.70
CA GLY A 58 -7.62 3.20 -17.63
C GLY A 58 -7.03 3.93 -16.41
N PHE A 59 -5.83 4.51 -16.55
CA PHE A 59 -5.22 5.36 -15.53
C PHE A 59 -5.85 6.75 -15.58
N GLU A 60 -6.99 6.90 -14.92
CA GLU A 60 -7.69 8.17 -14.80
C GLU A 60 -7.38 8.86 -13.47
N HIS A 61 -7.33 10.19 -13.48
CA HIS A 61 -7.34 10.97 -12.26
C HIS A 61 -8.76 11.46 -12.03
N THR A 62 -9.48 10.79 -11.12
CA THR A 62 -10.85 11.18 -10.77
C THR A 62 -10.83 11.99 -9.47
N SER A 63 -11.68 13.01 -9.39
CA SER A 63 -12.02 13.69 -8.12
C SER A 63 -13.27 13.09 -7.47
N SER A 64 -13.75 11.97 -8.02
CA SER A 64 -14.93 11.25 -7.55
C SER A 64 -14.55 10.28 -6.42
N ALA A 65 -15.53 9.89 -5.61
CA ALA A 65 -15.33 8.87 -4.58
C ALA A 65 -14.93 7.51 -5.18
N GLN A 66 -15.39 7.21 -6.41
CA GLN A 66 -15.02 5.97 -7.09
C GLN A 66 -13.63 6.10 -7.73
N GLN A 67 -12.70 5.29 -7.23
CA GLN A 67 -11.38 5.17 -7.81
C GLN A 67 -11.44 4.35 -9.11
N PRO A 68 -10.63 4.69 -10.12
CA PRO A 68 -10.56 3.91 -11.35
C PRO A 68 -9.83 2.59 -11.11
N SER A 69 -10.20 1.58 -11.88
CA SER A 69 -9.57 0.26 -11.89
C SER A 69 -8.78 0.06 -13.20
N PRO A 70 -7.55 0.63 -13.31
CA PRO A 70 -6.75 0.48 -14.52
C PRO A 70 -6.47 -0.99 -14.85
N THR A 71 -6.26 -1.27 -16.13
CA THR A 71 -5.87 -2.61 -16.60
C THR A 71 -4.41 -2.59 -17.04
N LEU A 72 -3.65 -3.58 -16.59
CA LEU A 72 -2.27 -3.83 -16.98
C LEU A 72 -2.16 -5.15 -17.73
N SER A 73 -1.82 -5.05 -19.01
CA SER A 73 -1.65 -6.16 -19.92
C SER A 73 -0.16 -6.43 -20.13
N VAL A 74 0.28 -7.64 -19.81
CA VAL A 74 1.70 -8.04 -19.85
C VAL A 74 1.88 -9.24 -20.76
N GLY A 75 2.80 -9.17 -21.70
CA GLY A 75 3.14 -10.28 -22.60
C GLY A 75 3.66 -11.48 -21.83
N ASN A 76 3.11 -12.65 -22.09
CA ASN A 76 3.45 -13.91 -21.44
C ASN A 76 4.56 -14.66 -22.19
N VAL A 77 5.68 -13.97 -22.46
CA VAL A 77 6.78 -14.52 -23.27
C VAL A 77 7.35 -15.75 -22.57
N GLY A 78 7.24 -16.90 -23.24
CA GLY A 78 7.72 -18.19 -22.71
C GLY A 78 6.97 -18.70 -21.46
N GLY A 79 5.77 -18.18 -21.16
CA GLY A 79 5.02 -18.58 -19.96
C GLY A 79 5.55 -17.99 -18.65
N THR A 80 6.50 -17.05 -18.72
CA THR A 80 7.19 -16.51 -17.54
C THR A 80 6.24 -15.83 -16.56
N ILE A 81 5.28 -15.05 -17.07
CA ILE A 81 4.32 -14.32 -16.22
C ILE A 81 3.33 -15.30 -15.58
N SER A 82 2.84 -16.28 -16.33
CA SER A 82 2.01 -17.36 -15.77
C SER A 82 2.72 -18.12 -14.65
N ALA A 83 4.01 -18.44 -14.84
CA ALA A 83 4.80 -19.11 -13.80
C ALA A 83 4.95 -18.24 -12.54
N LEU A 84 5.15 -16.93 -12.70
CA LEU A 84 5.17 -15.98 -11.58
C LEU A 84 3.82 -15.92 -10.87
N CYS A 85 2.71 -15.89 -11.61
CA CYS A 85 1.36 -15.97 -11.03
C CYS A 85 1.16 -17.24 -10.20
N VAL A 86 1.59 -18.40 -10.70
CA VAL A 86 1.49 -19.66 -9.94
C VAL A 86 2.34 -19.62 -8.67
N PHE A 87 3.55 -19.05 -8.73
CA PHE A 87 4.46 -18.99 -7.58
C PHE A 87 4.03 -17.96 -6.53
N LEU A 88 3.52 -16.80 -6.95
CA LEU A 88 3.23 -15.64 -6.09
C LEU A 88 1.73 -15.42 -5.84
N GLY A 89 0.88 -16.43 -6.09
CA GLY A 89 -0.57 -16.33 -5.85
C GLY A 89 -1.23 -15.23 -6.70
N ASP A 90 -1.09 -15.34 -8.02
CA ASP A 90 -1.55 -14.39 -9.04
C ASP A 90 -0.99 -12.96 -8.89
N MET A 91 0.11 -12.81 -8.13
CA MET A 91 0.76 -11.53 -7.82
C MET A 91 -0.16 -10.52 -7.13
N VAL A 92 -1.25 -10.98 -6.52
CA VAL A 92 -2.21 -10.13 -5.80
C VAL A 92 -1.50 -9.44 -4.64
N GLY A 93 -1.66 -8.12 -4.55
CA GLY A 93 -1.02 -7.27 -3.55
C GLY A 93 0.38 -6.76 -3.96
N ALA A 94 0.93 -7.18 -5.11
CA ALA A 94 2.15 -6.58 -5.66
C ALA A 94 1.92 -5.08 -5.96
N LYS A 95 2.92 -4.25 -5.66
CA LYS A 95 2.84 -2.81 -5.91
C LYS A 95 3.33 -2.51 -7.32
N VAL A 96 2.49 -1.89 -8.13
CA VAL A 96 2.83 -1.41 -9.46
C VAL A 96 3.04 0.09 -9.39
N ARG A 97 4.26 0.56 -9.67
CA ARG A 97 4.58 1.98 -9.81
C ARG A 97 4.80 2.30 -11.28
N ARG A 98 4.01 3.23 -11.80
CA ARG A 98 4.19 3.79 -13.13
C ARG A 98 4.90 5.13 -13.01
N ARG A 99 6.09 5.22 -13.62
CA ARG A 99 6.88 6.44 -13.71
C ARG A 99 6.79 7.00 -15.12
N ARG A 100 6.61 8.31 -15.22
CA ARG A 100 6.55 9.01 -16.50
C ARG A 100 7.54 10.16 -16.47
N THR A 101 8.45 10.18 -17.45
CA THR A 101 9.44 11.25 -17.60
C THR A 101 9.67 11.54 -19.08
N LEU A 102 10.43 12.59 -19.39
CA LEU A 102 10.82 12.93 -20.75
C LEU A 102 12.19 12.32 -21.06
N THR A 103 12.36 11.88 -22.31
CA THR A 103 13.59 11.22 -22.80
C THR A 103 14.86 12.02 -22.48
N LYS A 104 14.79 13.35 -22.54
CA LYS A 104 15.93 14.24 -22.25
C LYS A 104 16.45 14.20 -20.82
N TYR A 105 15.64 13.74 -19.86
CA TYR A 105 16.06 13.68 -18.45
C TYR A 105 16.71 12.35 -18.09
N LEU A 106 16.59 11.33 -18.95
CA LEU A 106 17.14 10.01 -18.71
C LEU A 106 18.64 10.02 -18.39
N ASP A 107 19.09 8.99 -17.67
CA ASP A 107 20.50 8.87 -17.28
C ASP A 107 21.42 8.88 -18.51
N SER A 108 22.64 9.39 -18.33
CA SER A 108 23.64 9.51 -19.40
C SER A 108 24.02 8.17 -20.06
N VAL A 109 23.87 7.07 -19.33
CA VAL A 109 24.15 5.69 -19.78
C VAL A 109 23.31 5.31 -21.01
N ASN A 110 22.14 5.92 -21.18
CA ASN A 110 21.26 5.65 -22.32
C ASN A 110 21.79 6.22 -23.65
N PHE A 111 22.72 7.18 -23.60
CA PHE A 111 23.16 7.93 -24.77
C PHE A 111 24.65 7.69 -25.02
N PRO A 112 25.05 7.31 -26.25
CA PRO A 112 26.46 7.07 -26.59
C PRO A 112 27.37 8.28 -26.32
N SER A 113 26.85 9.50 -26.42
CA SER A 113 27.57 10.76 -26.17
C SER A 113 27.35 11.32 -24.76
N GLY A 114 26.72 10.55 -23.87
CA GLY A 114 26.23 11.03 -22.58
C GLY A 114 25.01 11.95 -22.69
N ASN A 115 24.53 12.42 -21.55
CA ASN A 115 23.37 13.31 -21.48
C ASN A 115 23.61 14.47 -20.48
N PRO A 116 23.82 15.71 -20.97
CA PRO A 116 24.03 16.86 -20.10
C PRO A 116 22.72 17.38 -19.46
N THR A 117 21.57 16.94 -19.95
CA THR A 117 20.25 17.30 -19.39
C THR A 117 19.68 16.20 -18.49
N ALA A 118 20.48 15.17 -18.17
CA ALA A 118 20.08 14.13 -17.25
C ALA A 118 19.75 14.73 -15.87
N ASP A 119 18.54 14.45 -15.38
CA ASP A 119 18.11 14.91 -14.07
C ASP A 119 17.14 13.88 -13.47
N PRO A 120 17.59 13.07 -12.48
CA PRO A 120 16.77 12.02 -11.87
C PRO A 120 15.59 12.56 -11.06
N THR A 121 15.55 13.86 -10.77
CA THR A 121 14.47 14.51 -10.02
C THR A 121 13.30 14.94 -10.90
N GLN A 122 13.50 15.00 -12.23
CA GLN A 122 12.46 15.40 -13.18
C GLN A 122 11.60 14.20 -13.56
N GLU A 123 10.61 13.90 -12.73
CA GLU A 123 9.54 12.97 -13.06
C GLU A 123 8.16 13.57 -12.79
N MET A 124 7.16 13.09 -13.53
CA MET A 124 5.77 13.34 -13.19
C MET A 124 5.45 12.63 -11.87
N ALA A 125 4.37 13.05 -11.20
CA ALA A 125 3.95 12.42 -9.95
C ALA A 125 3.86 10.88 -10.14
N PRO A 126 4.62 10.08 -9.38
CA PRO A 126 4.64 8.65 -9.57
C PRO A 126 3.27 8.07 -9.21
N GLU A 127 2.70 7.29 -10.12
CA GLU A 127 1.40 6.67 -9.91
C GLU A 127 1.64 5.32 -9.21
N LEU A 128 1.06 5.13 -8.02
CA LEU A 128 1.18 3.90 -7.24
C LEU A 128 -0.13 3.13 -7.24
N TRP A 129 -0.05 1.88 -7.65
CA TRP A 129 -1.17 0.95 -7.78
C TRP A 129 -0.83 -0.38 -7.15
N TYR A 130 -1.86 -1.20 -6.91
CA TYR A 130 -1.75 -2.56 -6.41
C TYR A 130 -2.42 -3.50 -7.40
N ILE A 131 -1.83 -4.67 -7.62
CA ILE A 131 -2.51 -5.74 -8.36
C ILE A 131 -3.62 -6.27 -7.46
N GLU A 132 -4.87 -6.11 -7.90
CA GLU A 132 -6.02 -6.60 -7.15
C GLU A 132 -6.36 -8.03 -7.56
N GLN A 133 -6.38 -8.31 -8.87
CA GLN A 133 -6.67 -9.63 -9.40
C GLN A 133 -6.15 -9.80 -10.83
N LYS A 134 -5.93 -11.05 -11.22
CA LYS A 134 -5.73 -11.45 -12.61
C LYS A 134 -7.10 -11.60 -13.28
N THR A 135 -7.35 -10.82 -14.33
CA THR A 135 -8.64 -10.81 -15.05
C THR A 135 -8.65 -11.76 -16.23
N GLY A 136 -7.48 -12.03 -16.82
CA GLY A 136 -7.35 -12.88 -17.99
C GLY A 136 -5.96 -13.47 -18.09
N GLU A 137 -5.88 -14.69 -18.62
CA GLU A 137 -4.61 -15.35 -18.90
C GLU A 137 -4.71 -16.09 -20.23
N THR A 138 -3.73 -15.83 -21.09
CA THR A 138 -3.53 -16.53 -22.36
C THR A 138 -2.05 -16.90 -22.51
N ASN A 139 -1.75 -17.78 -23.46
CA ASN A 139 -0.36 -18.14 -23.77
C ASN A 139 0.48 -16.95 -24.26
N ALA A 140 -0.15 -15.87 -24.72
CA ALA A 140 0.54 -14.70 -25.27
C ALA A 140 0.57 -13.52 -24.30
N GLN A 141 -0.40 -13.41 -23.38
CA GLN A 141 -0.61 -12.23 -22.53
C GLN A 141 -1.36 -12.59 -21.25
N VAL A 142 -1.04 -11.90 -20.16
CA VAL A 142 -1.74 -11.93 -18.88
C VAL A 142 -2.26 -10.52 -18.56
N ASP A 143 -3.50 -10.44 -18.14
CA ASP A 143 -4.19 -9.19 -17.81
C ASP A 143 -4.43 -9.09 -16.31
N PHE A 144 -4.08 -7.94 -15.74
CA PHE A 144 -4.25 -7.61 -14.33
C PHE A 144 -5.16 -6.40 -14.17
N MET A 145 -6.06 -6.48 -13.20
CA MET A 145 -6.78 -5.33 -12.70
C MET A 145 -5.98 -4.70 -11.58
N LEU A 146 -5.78 -3.39 -11.68
CA LEU A 146 -5.08 -2.60 -10.70
C LEU A 146 -6.07 -1.77 -9.88
N SER A 147 -5.73 -1.53 -8.62
CA SER A 147 -6.47 -0.64 -7.74
C SER A 147 -5.53 0.34 -7.03
N SER A 148 -6.07 1.50 -6.67
CA SER A 148 -5.33 2.50 -5.90
C SER A 148 -5.25 2.05 -4.43
N ALA A 149 -4.20 2.42 -3.70
CA ALA A 149 -4.17 2.23 -2.24
C ALA A 149 -5.34 2.93 -1.51
N LEU A 150 -5.95 3.93 -2.14
CA LEU A 150 -7.12 4.64 -1.62
C LEU A 150 -8.43 3.89 -1.88
N ASP A 151 -8.39 2.86 -2.73
CA ASP A 151 -9.51 1.95 -2.92
C ASP A 151 -9.50 0.92 -1.79
N PHE A 152 -10.11 1.29 -0.67
CA PHE A 152 -10.15 0.47 0.54
C PHE A 152 -11.08 -0.74 0.41
N GLY A 153 -11.61 -1.10 -0.78
CA GLY A 153 -12.48 -2.27 -0.94
C GLY A 153 -13.70 -2.24 0.00
N GLY A 154 -14.21 -1.06 0.33
CA GLY A 154 -15.29 -0.88 1.30
C GLY A 154 -14.89 -1.04 2.77
N GLN A 155 -13.61 -1.19 3.08
CA GLN A 155 -13.10 -1.24 4.45
C GLN A 155 -13.29 0.12 5.12
N GLN A 156 -14.31 0.19 5.98
CA GLN A 156 -14.65 1.41 6.69
C GLN A 156 -13.66 1.67 7.83
N VAL A 157 -13.03 2.83 7.79
CA VAL A 157 -12.38 3.44 8.95
C VAL A 157 -13.51 3.96 9.85
N PRO A 158 -13.53 3.69 11.18
CA PRO A 158 -12.49 3.13 12.03
C PRO A 158 -12.55 1.60 12.14
N ALA A 159 -11.38 0.95 12.11
CA ALA A 159 -11.25 -0.51 12.35
C ALA A 159 -11.74 -0.97 13.74
N ARG A 160 -12.05 -0.02 14.64
CA ARG A 160 -12.47 -0.26 16.01
C ARG A 160 -13.96 0.03 16.16
N GLN A 161 -14.72 -0.98 16.54
CA GLN A 161 -16.14 -0.82 16.85
C GLN A 161 -16.30 0.07 18.10
N ILE A 162 -17.20 1.06 18.02
CA ILE A 162 -17.63 1.85 19.18
C ILE A 162 -18.38 0.90 20.11
N ALA A 163 -17.73 0.52 21.21
CA ALA A 163 -18.31 -0.34 22.23
C ALA A 163 -18.13 0.31 23.60
N SER A 164 -19.16 0.19 24.43
CA SER A 164 -19.18 0.68 25.81
C SER A 164 -18.20 -0.07 26.73
N GLY A 165 -17.83 -1.31 26.37
CA GLY A 165 -16.84 -2.11 27.10
C GLY A 165 -15.41 -1.89 26.62
N CYS A 166 -14.46 -1.96 27.55
CA CYS A 166 -13.03 -1.97 27.23
C CYS A 166 -12.66 -3.19 26.39
N GLN A 167 -12.07 -2.95 25.22
CA GLN A 167 -11.62 -4.01 24.31
C GLN A 167 -10.22 -4.52 24.62
N TRP A 168 -9.48 -3.86 25.52
CA TRP A 168 -8.15 -4.30 25.90
C TRP A 168 -8.19 -5.65 26.59
N ARG A 169 -7.17 -6.47 26.30
CA ARG A 169 -6.91 -7.68 27.07
C ARG A 169 -6.42 -7.26 28.46
N TYR A 170 -7.00 -7.87 29.49
CA TYR A 170 -6.66 -7.54 30.87
C TYR A 170 -5.17 -7.82 31.14
N ARG A 171 -4.48 -6.85 31.75
CA ARG A 171 -3.02 -6.84 32.03
C ARG A 171 -2.11 -6.89 30.79
N ASP A 172 -2.64 -6.64 29.60
CA ASP A 172 -1.82 -6.44 28.41
C ASP A 172 -1.16 -5.05 28.38
N ALA A 173 -0.24 -4.81 27.46
CA ALA A 173 0.47 -3.53 27.31
C ALA A 173 -0.50 -2.34 27.17
N ASN A 174 -1.63 -2.52 26.48
CA ASN A 174 -2.66 -1.49 26.32
C ASN A 174 -3.50 -1.23 27.59
N CYS A 175 -3.58 -2.21 28.49
CA CYS A 175 -4.27 -2.08 29.78
C CYS A 175 -3.33 -1.53 30.86
N GLY A 176 -2.05 -1.90 30.84
CA GLY A 176 -1.02 -1.38 31.74
C GLY A 176 -1.16 -1.75 33.22
N TYR A 177 -2.14 -2.59 33.61
CA TYR A 177 -2.34 -2.92 35.02
C TYR A 177 -1.37 -4.01 35.51
N THR A 178 -0.39 -3.61 36.31
CA THR A 178 0.60 -4.50 36.94
C THR A 178 0.44 -4.61 38.47
N GLY A 179 -0.61 -3.99 39.03
CA GLY A 179 -0.86 -3.99 40.48
C GLY A 179 -1.31 -5.34 41.05
N THR A 180 -1.26 -5.41 42.38
CA THR A 180 -1.62 -6.60 43.20
C THR A 180 -3.03 -6.53 43.79
N ALA A 181 -3.83 -5.52 43.46
CA ALA A 181 -5.23 -5.47 43.89
C ALA A 181 -6.07 -6.32 42.92
N TYR A 182 -6.79 -7.30 43.47
CA TYR A 182 -7.58 -8.24 42.70
C TYR A 182 -9.07 -7.94 42.90
N PHE A 183 -9.82 -7.96 41.79
CA PHE A 183 -11.27 -7.76 41.81
C PHE A 183 -11.95 -8.80 40.91
N ASP A 184 -13.15 -9.21 41.28
CA ASP A 184 -13.96 -10.10 40.46
C ASP A 184 -14.58 -9.35 39.25
N ALA A 185 -15.33 -10.07 38.41
CA ALA A 185 -15.99 -9.49 37.24
C ALA A 185 -17.08 -8.44 37.58
N LYS A 186 -17.46 -8.31 38.85
CA LYS A 186 -18.45 -7.36 39.38
C LYS A 186 -17.79 -6.24 40.21
N ASP A 187 -16.47 -6.07 40.09
CA ASP A 187 -15.67 -5.07 40.81
C ASP A 187 -15.66 -5.24 42.34
N GLN A 188 -15.94 -6.45 42.85
CA GLN A 188 -15.80 -6.76 44.27
C GLN A 188 -14.36 -7.19 44.58
N PRO A 189 -13.78 -6.75 45.71
CA PRO A 189 -12.42 -7.10 46.08
C PRO A 189 -12.31 -8.60 46.38
N VAL A 190 -11.30 -9.25 45.82
CA VAL A 190 -10.98 -10.65 46.07
C VAL A 190 -9.55 -10.77 46.58
N SER A 191 -9.31 -11.72 47.47
CA SER A 191 -7.97 -12.02 47.97
C SER A 191 -7.25 -13.07 47.12
N ASP A 192 -7.97 -13.89 46.37
CA ASP A 192 -7.43 -14.95 45.52
C ASP A 192 -7.10 -14.41 44.10
N PRO A 193 -5.83 -14.43 43.66
CA PRO A 193 -5.43 -14.05 42.31
C PRO A 193 -6.12 -14.84 41.20
N ALA A 194 -6.53 -16.09 41.46
CA ALA A 194 -7.20 -16.93 40.46
C ALA A 194 -8.61 -16.41 40.10
N LEU A 195 -9.23 -15.65 41.01
CA LEU A 195 -10.55 -15.06 40.82
C LEU A 195 -10.50 -13.65 40.21
N ASP A 196 -9.30 -13.12 39.95
CA ASP A 196 -9.12 -11.78 39.37
C ASP A 196 -9.63 -11.73 37.92
N ARG A 197 -10.70 -10.96 37.71
CA ARG A 197 -11.32 -10.76 36.40
C ARG A 197 -11.63 -9.28 36.22
N CYS A 198 -11.22 -8.72 35.09
CA CYS A 198 -11.61 -7.36 34.74
C CYS A 198 -13.08 -7.31 34.32
N SER A 199 -13.86 -6.41 34.93
CA SER A 199 -15.24 -6.13 34.53
C SER A 199 -15.37 -5.48 33.14
N LYS A 200 -14.25 -5.03 32.56
CA LYS A 200 -14.14 -4.27 31.30
C LYS A 200 -14.92 -2.95 31.31
N LYS A 201 -15.30 -2.46 32.49
CA LYS A 201 -15.97 -1.18 32.70
C LYS A 201 -15.00 -0.16 33.30
N MET A 202 -15.37 1.11 33.22
CA MET A 202 -14.65 2.20 33.89
C MET A 202 -14.49 1.97 35.40
N SER A 203 -15.53 1.44 36.05
CA SER A 203 -15.52 1.10 37.48
C SER A 203 -14.36 0.15 37.83
N GLY A 204 -14.15 -0.89 37.03
CA GLY A 204 -13.05 -1.84 37.24
C GLY A 204 -11.65 -1.24 37.06
N CYS A 205 -11.51 -0.24 36.18
CA CYS A 205 -10.27 0.53 36.07
C CYS A 205 -10.10 1.47 37.28
N GLN A 206 -11.16 2.12 37.75
CA GLN A 206 -11.13 2.98 38.94
C GLN A 206 -10.76 2.22 40.21
N CYS A 207 -11.25 0.99 40.40
CA CYS A 207 -10.86 0.13 41.53
C CYS A 207 -9.36 -0.21 41.53
N ARG A 208 -8.74 -0.29 40.35
CA ARG A 208 -7.36 -0.74 40.15
C ARG A 208 -6.33 0.38 40.11
N PHE A 209 -6.66 1.47 39.42
CA PHE A 209 -5.78 2.62 39.23
C PHE A 209 -6.14 3.81 40.14
N GLY A 210 -7.33 3.82 40.75
CA GLY A 210 -7.85 4.93 41.55
C GLY A 210 -8.74 5.88 40.74
N VAL A 211 -9.72 6.50 41.42
CA VAL A 211 -10.79 7.31 40.79
C VAL A 211 -10.27 8.57 40.09
N ASN A 212 -9.16 9.14 40.55
CA ASN A 212 -8.62 10.42 40.06
C ASN A 212 -7.35 10.27 39.23
N ASN A 213 -6.99 9.05 38.84
CA ASN A 213 -5.80 8.79 38.03
C ASN A 213 -6.18 8.60 36.56
N PRO A 214 -5.25 8.84 35.61
CA PRO A 214 -5.48 8.52 34.20
C PRO A 214 -5.80 7.04 34.05
N LEU A 215 -6.99 6.74 33.53
CA LEU A 215 -7.46 5.37 33.34
C LEU A 215 -7.17 4.92 31.91
N PRO A 216 -6.38 3.85 31.70
CA PRO A 216 -6.11 3.29 30.37
C PRO A 216 -7.32 2.49 29.85
N PHE A 217 -8.47 3.15 29.73
CA PHE A 217 -9.73 2.57 29.28
C PHE A 217 -9.80 2.56 27.76
N GLY A 218 -10.06 1.38 27.19
CA GLY A 218 -10.14 1.15 25.74
C GLY A 218 -11.55 1.05 25.18
N GLY A 219 -12.55 1.59 25.88
CA GLY A 219 -13.93 1.68 25.41
C GLY A 219 -14.31 3.14 25.11
N PHE A 220 -15.46 3.33 24.47
CA PHE A 220 -15.97 4.66 24.16
C PHE A 220 -17.02 5.06 25.18
N LEU A 221 -16.80 6.20 25.85
CA LEU A 221 -17.64 6.70 26.95
C LEU A 221 -18.93 7.38 26.45
N SER A 222 -19.00 7.71 25.16
CA SER A 222 -20.14 8.42 24.56
C SER A 222 -21.39 7.54 24.34
N ASP A 223 -21.27 6.22 24.53
CA ASP A 223 -22.36 5.26 24.30
C ASP A 223 -23.12 4.87 25.59
N THR A 224 -22.93 5.62 26.68
CA THR A 224 -23.62 5.42 27.96
C THR A 224 -24.52 6.60 28.36
N LEU A 225 -24.91 7.45 27.40
CA LEU A 225 -25.88 8.53 27.58
C LEU A 225 -27.35 8.09 27.33
N SER A 226 -27.67 6.84 27.65
CA SER A 226 -29.05 6.34 27.75
C SER A 226 -29.55 6.36 29.18
#